data_AF-A0A483S4I6-F1
#
_entry.id   AF-A0A483S4I6-F1
#
_cell.length_a   1.000
_cell.length_b   1.000
_cell.length_c   1.000
_cell.angle_alpha   90.00
_cell.angle_beta   90.00
_cell.angle_gamma   90.00
#
_symmetry.space_group_name_H-M   'P 1'
#
loop_
_entity.id
_entity.type
_entity.pdbx_description
1 polymer ?
#
loop_
_entity_poly.entity_id
_entity_poly.type
_entity_poly.pdbx_seq_one_letter_code
_entity_poly.pdbx_strand_id
1 'polypeptide(L)'
;LHLLDPYKISDLINISSDITKLIGSGKLPQPDKFTYYYPDLSLTRIKHPINQATPATIELLTSPYIIIKHEAFSWLRDKNPEGYVVYYNQPGDSVDEFVYFFDMLSTYQILTEGKPIVLRHCYIHPNENAIHHFERAKKKYSTDWLLGEDERLFLKIDFDKTDKIVVEYNLEKIGMEQR
;
A
#
# COMPACT_ATOMS: atom_id res chain seq x y z
N LEU A 1 5.45 -18.68 17.70
CA LEU A 1 5.46 -17.47 16.86
C LEU A 1 4.88 -17.86 15.51
N HIS A 2 3.70 -17.37 15.16
CA HIS A 2 3.13 -17.56 13.83
C HIS A 2 3.48 -16.33 12.99
N LEU A 3 4.09 -16.54 11.82
CA LEU A 3 4.46 -15.46 10.92
C LEU A 3 3.24 -14.89 10.18
N LEU A 4 2.22 -15.72 9.97
CA LEU A 4 0.96 -15.37 9.33
C LEU A 4 -0.18 -15.86 10.24
N ASP A 5 -0.84 -14.92 10.91
CA ASP A 5 -2.10 -15.18 11.61
C ASP A 5 -3.29 -15.13 10.61
N PRO A 6 -4.49 -15.60 11.00
CA PRO A 6 -5.64 -15.65 10.09
C PRO A 6 -6.08 -14.30 9.54
N TYR A 7 -5.91 -13.23 10.32
CA TYR A 7 -6.22 -11.87 9.89
C TYR A 7 -5.23 -11.41 8.84
N LYS A 8 -3.93 -11.66 9.05
CA LYS A 8 -2.89 -11.39 8.05
C LYS A 8 -3.12 -12.16 6.75
N ILE A 9 -3.53 -13.44 6.84
CA ILE A 9 -3.87 -14.24 5.65
C ILE A 9 -5.07 -13.61 4.92
N SER A 10 -6.08 -13.15 5.66
CA SER A 10 -7.23 -12.44 5.07
C SER A 10 -6.82 -11.17 4.35
N ASP A 11 -5.97 -10.34 4.95
CA ASP A 11 -5.46 -9.12 4.33
C ASP A 11 -4.76 -9.47 3.01
N LEU A 12 -3.91 -10.51 3.00
CA LEU A 12 -3.21 -10.95 1.78
C LEU A 12 -4.16 -11.45 0.69
N ILE A 13 -5.22 -12.17 1.05
CA ILE A 13 -6.26 -12.59 0.10
C ILE A 13 -6.98 -11.37 -0.48
N ASN A 14 -7.34 -10.40 0.36
CA ASN A 14 -7.99 -9.16 -0.06
C ASN A 14 -7.10 -8.37 -1.01
N ILE A 15 -5.81 -8.21 -0.69
CA ILE A 15 -4.83 -7.54 -1.53
C ILE A 15 -4.70 -8.26 -2.88
N SER A 16 -4.55 -9.59 -2.90
CA SER A 16 -4.43 -10.36 -4.14
C SER A 16 -5.67 -10.23 -5.03
N SER A 17 -6.86 -10.28 -4.43
CA SER A 17 -8.11 -10.05 -5.15
C SER A 17 -8.19 -8.63 -5.71
N ASP A 18 -7.80 -7.64 -4.91
CA ASP A 18 -7.82 -6.25 -5.32
C ASP A 18 -6.87 -5.98 -6.50
N ILE A 19 -5.65 -6.50 -6.45
CA ILE A 19 -4.70 -6.45 -7.57
C ILE A 19 -5.35 -7.01 -8.84
N THR A 20 -6.00 -8.17 -8.75
CA THR A 20 -6.68 -8.80 -9.89
C THR A 20 -7.81 -7.91 -10.43
N LYS A 21 -8.60 -7.29 -9.54
CA LYS A 21 -9.65 -6.33 -9.91
C LYS A 21 -9.08 -5.07 -10.57
N LEU A 22 -7.99 -4.51 -10.05
CA LEU A 22 -7.34 -3.32 -10.60
C LEU A 22 -6.76 -3.59 -12.00
N ILE A 23 -6.16 -4.77 -12.21
CA ILE A 23 -5.72 -5.21 -13.54
C ILE A 23 -6.91 -5.33 -14.50
N GLY A 24 -7.98 -6.01 -14.07
CA GLY A 24 -9.19 -6.21 -14.88
C GLY A 24 -9.95 -4.92 -15.21
N SER A 25 -9.82 -3.89 -14.37
CA SER A 25 -10.45 -2.57 -14.55
C SER A 25 -9.53 -1.51 -15.17
N GLY A 26 -8.28 -1.86 -15.49
CA GLY A 26 -7.35 -0.94 -16.13
C GLY A 26 -6.72 0.12 -15.22
N LYS A 27 -6.78 -0.09 -13.90
CA LYS A 27 -6.17 0.79 -12.90
C LYS A 27 -4.76 0.35 -12.49
N LEU A 28 -4.36 -0.87 -12.84
CA LEU A 28 -3.00 -1.40 -12.69
C LEU A 28 -2.62 -2.14 -13.99
N PRO A 29 -1.35 -2.10 -14.45
CA PRO A 29 -0.98 -2.83 -15.65
C PRO A 29 -0.82 -4.33 -15.38
N GLN A 30 -0.56 -5.08 -16.44
CA GLN A 30 -0.21 -6.49 -16.35
C GLN A 30 1.08 -6.71 -15.51
N PRO A 31 1.28 -7.90 -14.92
CA PRO A 31 2.41 -8.19 -14.02
C PRO A 31 3.81 -7.97 -14.61
N ASP A 32 3.96 -7.91 -15.93
CA ASP A 32 5.22 -7.58 -16.61
C ASP A 32 5.61 -6.11 -16.51
N LYS A 33 4.69 -5.23 -16.08
CA LYS A 33 4.85 -3.76 -16.07
C LYS A 33 4.70 -3.13 -14.68
N PHE A 34 4.65 -3.93 -13.64
CA PHE A 34 4.75 -3.44 -12.27
C PHE A 34 5.70 -4.29 -11.45
N THR A 35 6.22 -3.69 -10.39
CA THR A 35 7.16 -4.32 -9.46
C THR A 35 6.79 -4.00 -8.04
N TYR A 36 7.05 -4.94 -7.14
CA TYR A 36 7.01 -4.66 -5.72
C TYR A 36 8.20 -3.77 -5.34
N TYR A 37 7.91 -2.66 -4.70
CA TYR A 37 8.91 -1.69 -4.25
C TYR A 37 9.46 -2.13 -2.90
N TYR A 38 10.78 -2.30 -2.85
CA TYR A 38 11.52 -2.67 -1.66
C TYR A 38 12.30 -1.46 -1.20
N PRO A 39 11.89 -0.86 -0.10
CA PRO A 39 12.50 0.40 0.27
C PRO A 39 13.91 0.29 0.85
N ASP A 40 14.28 -0.90 1.29
CA ASP A 40 15.57 -1.16 1.92
C ASP A 40 16.15 -2.51 1.49
N LEU A 41 16.97 -2.47 0.44
CA LEU A 41 18.18 -3.29 0.40
C LEU A 41 19.42 -2.47 0.80
N SER A 42 19.24 -1.26 1.34
CA SER A 42 20.36 -0.33 1.63
C SER A 42 21.28 -0.84 2.75
N LEU A 43 20.73 -1.62 3.70
CA LEU A 43 21.45 -2.17 4.86
C LEU A 43 22.12 -3.53 4.59
N THR A 44 21.78 -4.23 3.50
CA THR A 44 22.34 -5.55 3.18
C THR A 44 23.35 -5.45 2.05
N ARG A 45 24.60 -5.90 2.29
CA ARG A 45 25.68 -5.94 1.27
C ARG A 45 25.31 -6.71 0.00
N ILE A 46 24.34 -7.64 0.08
CA ILE A 46 23.84 -8.40 -1.06
C ILE A 46 22.60 -7.69 -1.59
N LYS A 47 22.79 -6.85 -2.59
CA LYS A 47 21.68 -6.34 -3.41
C LYS A 47 21.32 -7.44 -4.40
N HIS A 48 20.25 -8.18 -4.15
CA HIS A 48 19.57 -8.79 -5.29
C HIS A 48 19.12 -7.63 -6.19
N PRO A 49 19.53 -7.57 -7.47
CA PRO A 49 19.07 -6.49 -8.33
C PRO A 49 17.55 -6.59 -8.41
N ILE A 50 16.86 -5.62 -7.81
CA ILE A 50 15.42 -5.48 -7.95
C ILE A 50 15.20 -5.22 -9.43
N ASN A 51 14.70 -6.23 -10.14
CA ASN A 51 14.33 -6.15 -11.53
C ASN A 51 12.82 -6.39 -11.68
N GLN A 52 12.31 -6.27 -12.90
CA GLN A 52 10.90 -6.46 -13.23
C GLN A 52 10.36 -7.86 -12.82
N ALA A 53 11.23 -8.84 -12.62
CA ALA A 53 10.85 -10.21 -12.24
C ALA A 53 10.94 -10.47 -10.72
N THR A 54 11.19 -9.45 -9.90
CA THR A 54 11.34 -9.63 -8.44
C THR A 54 9.97 -9.94 -7.82
N PRO A 55 9.76 -11.17 -7.30
CA PRO A 55 8.49 -11.53 -6.66
C PRO A 55 8.35 -10.82 -5.30
N ALA A 56 7.14 -10.82 -4.74
CA ALA A 56 6.90 -10.36 -3.37
C ALA A 56 7.59 -11.29 -2.34
N THR A 57 8.49 -10.75 -1.51
CA THR A 57 9.13 -11.49 -0.40
C THR A 57 8.17 -11.61 0.78
N ILE A 58 8.37 -12.60 1.66
CA ILE A 58 7.58 -12.75 2.88
C ILE A 58 7.66 -11.50 3.77
N GLU A 59 8.83 -10.89 3.89
CA GLU A 59 9.06 -9.67 4.67
C GLU A 59 8.13 -8.54 4.19
N LEU A 60 8.09 -8.30 2.87
CA LEU A 60 7.16 -7.37 2.25
C LEU A 60 5.70 -7.76 2.48
N LEU A 61 5.32 -9.03 2.29
CA LEU A 61 3.93 -9.48 2.47
C LEU A 61 3.46 -9.31 3.93
N THR A 62 4.37 -9.43 4.89
CA THR A 62 4.08 -9.21 6.32
C THR A 62 4.18 -7.75 6.76
N SER A 63 4.71 -6.88 5.90
CA SER A 63 4.90 -5.44 6.16
C SER A 63 3.58 -4.72 6.50
N PRO A 64 3.62 -3.64 7.30
CA PRO A 64 2.48 -2.73 7.47
C PRO A 64 2.00 -2.09 6.16
N TYR A 65 2.84 -2.05 5.13
CA TYR A 65 2.48 -1.54 3.81
C TYR A 65 3.18 -2.33 2.69
N ILE A 66 2.45 -2.57 1.61
CA ILE A 66 2.97 -3.15 0.36
C ILE A 66 2.90 -2.09 -0.71
N ILE A 67 4.05 -1.73 -1.27
CA ILE A 67 4.16 -0.69 -2.30
C ILE A 67 4.38 -1.38 -3.64
N ILE A 68 3.55 -1.05 -4.63
CA ILE A 68 3.70 -1.47 -6.02
C ILE A 68 4.05 -0.23 -6.84
N LYS A 69 5.17 -0.28 -7.56
CA LYS A 69 5.54 0.73 -8.56
C LYS A 69 5.17 0.19 -9.93
N HIS A 70 4.52 0.99 -10.75
CA HIS A 70 4.15 0.59 -12.11
C HIS A 70 4.60 1.61 -13.15
N GLU A 71 4.93 1.09 -14.33
CA GLU A 71 5.26 1.92 -15.49
C GLU A 71 4.00 2.58 -16.07
N ALA A 72 4.19 3.55 -16.95
CA ALA A 72 3.08 4.11 -17.72
C ALA A 72 2.48 3.04 -18.63
N PHE A 73 1.15 3.00 -18.71
CA PHE A 73 0.45 1.99 -19.50
C PHE A 73 -0.84 2.54 -20.10
N SER A 74 -1.30 1.89 -21.17
CA SER A 74 -2.58 2.19 -21.79
C SER A 74 -3.58 1.10 -21.46
N TRP A 75 -4.80 1.51 -21.12
CA TRP A 75 -5.93 0.59 -21.01
C TRP A 75 -7.08 1.11 -21.86
N LEU A 76 -7.51 0.29 -22.84
CA LEU A 76 -8.41 0.72 -23.91
C LEU A 76 -7.91 2.02 -24.59
N ARG A 77 -8.57 3.16 -24.34
CA ARG A 77 -8.22 4.48 -24.88
C ARG A 77 -7.52 5.38 -23.86
N ASP A 78 -7.49 4.99 -22.60
CA ASP A 78 -6.96 5.81 -21.51
C ASP A 78 -5.46 5.55 -21.34
N LYS A 79 -4.70 6.62 -21.11
CA LYS A 79 -3.28 6.56 -20.79
C LYS A 79 -3.10 6.83 -19.31
N ASN A 80 -2.62 5.83 -18.59
CA ASN A 80 -2.25 5.94 -17.19
C ASN A 80 -0.75 6.28 -17.09
N PRO A 81 -0.37 7.34 -16.36
CA PRO A 81 1.04 7.65 -16.11
C PRO A 81 1.68 6.58 -15.22
N GLU A 82 3.02 6.58 -15.15
CA GLU A 82 3.71 5.80 -14.12
C GLU A 82 3.34 6.31 -12.72
N GLY A 83 3.33 5.42 -11.74
CA GLY A 83 2.85 5.74 -10.40
C GLY A 83 3.03 4.61 -9.39
N TYR A 84 2.36 4.78 -8.26
CA TYR A 84 2.40 3.86 -7.13
C TYR A 84 1.01 3.44 -6.69
N VAL A 85 0.86 2.15 -6.37
CA VAL A 85 -0.29 1.64 -5.61
C VAL A 85 0.24 1.15 -4.29
N VAL A 86 -0.26 1.70 -3.18
CA VAL A 86 0.19 1.38 -1.83
C VAL A 86 -0.93 0.71 -1.07
N TYR A 87 -0.77 -0.57 -0.75
CA TYR A 87 -1.66 -1.27 0.15
C TYR A 87 -1.29 -0.93 1.59
N TYR A 88 -2.17 -0.19 2.24
CA TYR A 88 -2.04 0.20 3.64
C TYR A 88 -2.71 -0.84 4.51
N ASN A 89 -1.90 -1.62 5.24
CA ASN A 89 -2.35 -2.72 6.09
C ASN A 89 -2.18 -2.39 7.57
N GLN A 90 -2.78 -1.26 7.98
CA GLN A 90 -2.84 -0.76 9.36
C GLN A 90 -4.26 -0.22 9.64
N PRO A 91 -4.67 -0.10 10.90
CA PRO A 91 -6.06 0.26 11.24
C PRO A 91 -6.48 1.67 10.80
N GLY A 92 -5.57 2.63 10.71
CA GLY A 92 -5.90 4.03 10.44
C GLY A 92 -6.60 4.70 11.63
N ASP A 93 -6.16 4.36 12.85
CA ASP A 93 -6.81 4.78 14.10
C ASP A 93 -6.50 6.22 14.49
N SER A 94 -5.43 6.81 13.97
CA SER A 94 -5.03 8.17 14.31
C SER A 94 -4.48 8.96 13.13
N VAL A 95 -4.51 10.28 13.28
CA VAL A 95 -3.87 11.21 12.33
C VAL A 95 -2.36 11.01 12.30
N ASP A 96 -1.73 10.77 13.46
CA ASP A 96 -0.29 10.63 13.58
C ASP A 96 0.21 9.38 12.85
N GLU A 97 -0.55 8.29 12.85
CA GLU A 97 -0.27 7.07 12.07
C GLU A 97 -0.05 7.39 10.58
N PHE A 98 -0.93 8.19 9.98
CA PHE A 98 -0.80 8.61 8.59
C PHE A 98 0.31 9.66 8.38
N VAL A 99 0.60 10.51 9.37
CA VAL A 99 1.76 11.42 9.33
C VAL A 99 3.05 10.62 9.24
N TYR A 100 3.21 9.59 10.08
CA TYR A 100 4.36 8.68 10.00
C TYR A 100 4.42 7.98 8.64
N PHE A 101 3.28 7.58 8.09
CA PHE A 101 3.22 7.03 6.73
C PHE A 101 3.69 8.02 5.65
N PHE A 102 3.38 9.32 5.77
CA PHE A 102 3.90 10.32 4.82
C PHE A 102 5.39 10.60 4.98
N ASP A 103 5.89 10.69 6.22
CA ASP A 103 7.34 10.76 6.50
C ASP A 103 8.06 9.58 5.87
N MET A 104 7.41 8.43 5.96
CA MET A 104 7.89 7.20 5.41
C MET A 104 7.99 7.31 3.87
N LEU A 105 6.90 7.64 3.17
CA LEU A 105 6.92 7.85 1.71
C LEU A 105 7.93 8.93 1.26
N SER A 106 8.12 9.98 2.06
CA SER A 106 9.11 11.03 1.84
C SER A 106 10.54 10.49 1.92
N THR A 107 10.83 9.66 2.93
CA THR A 107 12.13 9.01 3.14
C THR A 107 12.52 8.13 1.95
N TYR A 108 11.54 7.45 1.34
CA TYR A 108 11.74 6.63 0.14
C TYR A 108 11.74 7.41 -1.17
N GLN A 109 11.66 8.75 -1.10
CA GLN A 109 11.54 9.66 -2.25
C GLN A 109 10.29 9.43 -3.12
N ILE A 110 9.36 8.59 -2.67
CA ILE A 110 8.10 8.30 -3.38
C ILE A 110 7.23 9.54 -3.39
N LEU A 111 7.13 10.23 -2.24
CA LEU A 111 6.37 11.47 -2.15
C LEU A 111 7.00 12.57 -3.01
N THR A 112 8.32 12.71 -2.97
CA THR A 112 9.04 13.80 -3.66
C THR A 112 9.08 13.65 -5.19
N GLU A 113 8.97 12.42 -5.72
CA GLU A 113 8.82 12.14 -7.15
C GLU A 113 7.56 12.80 -7.77
N GLY A 114 6.53 13.12 -6.98
CA GLY A 114 5.32 13.80 -7.46
C GLY A 114 4.51 12.99 -8.48
N LYS A 115 4.69 11.66 -8.48
CA LYS A 115 3.90 10.71 -9.27
C LYS A 115 2.58 10.40 -8.56
N PRO A 116 1.54 9.95 -9.28
CA PRO A 116 0.30 9.52 -8.65
C PRO A 116 0.52 8.37 -7.67
N ILE A 117 -0.13 8.45 -6.52
CA ILE A 117 -0.09 7.43 -5.46
C ILE A 117 -1.54 7.08 -5.11
N VAL A 118 -1.91 5.82 -5.28
CA VAL A 118 -3.23 5.34 -4.87
C VAL A 118 -3.07 4.52 -3.61
N LEU A 119 -3.58 5.03 -2.48
CA LEU A 119 -3.60 4.31 -1.22
C LEU A 119 -4.82 3.39 -1.16
N ARG A 120 -4.59 2.08 -1.06
CA ARG A 120 -5.60 1.04 -0.90
C ARG A 120 -5.63 0.62 0.57
N HIS A 121 -6.65 1.04 1.31
CA HIS A 121 -6.82 0.62 2.71
C HIS A 121 -7.42 -0.78 2.74
N CYS A 122 -6.65 -1.77 3.21
CA CYS A 122 -6.96 -3.20 3.05
C CYS A 122 -6.99 -3.99 4.37
N TYR A 123 -6.80 -3.32 5.50
CA TYR A 123 -6.85 -3.94 6.82
C TYR A 123 -8.25 -4.52 7.10
N ILE A 124 -8.33 -5.74 7.62
CA ILE A 124 -9.59 -6.45 7.86
C ILE A 124 -10.52 -5.74 8.86
N HIS A 125 -9.97 -4.95 9.79
CA HIS A 125 -10.72 -4.18 10.78
C HIS A 125 -10.36 -2.68 10.72
N PRO A 126 -10.62 -1.99 9.60
CA PRO A 126 -10.22 -0.61 9.41
C PRO A 126 -11.07 0.30 10.30
N ASN A 127 -10.47 1.36 10.82
CA ASN A 127 -11.21 2.40 11.51
C ASN A 127 -12.21 3.05 10.53
N GLU A 128 -13.45 3.25 10.98
CA GLU A 128 -14.49 3.89 10.17
C GLU A 128 -14.05 5.29 9.71
N ASN A 129 -13.37 6.02 10.60
CA ASN A 129 -12.86 7.37 10.40
C ASN A 129 -11.47 7.44 9.74
N ALA A 130 -10.92 6.31 9.26
CA ALA A 130 -9.59 6.29 8.65
C ALA A 130 -9.41 7.33 7.53
N ILE A 131 -10.44 7.53 6.69
CA ILE A 131 -10.40 8.56 5.64
C ILE A 131 -10.32 9.98 6.21
N HIS A 132 -11.02 10.25 7.32
CA HIS A 132 -10.95 11.55 7.99
C HIS A 132 -9.60 11.76 8.66
N HIS A 133 -9.01 10.72 9.23
CA HIS A 133 -7.65 10.76 9.78
C HIS A 133 -6.62 11.00 8.69
N PHE A 134 -6.74 10.33 7.55
CA PHE A 134 -5.89 10.51 6.37
C PHE A 134 -5.95 11.94 5.84
N GLU A 135 -7.14 12.50 5.63
CA GLU A 135 -7.30 13.88 5.15
C GLU A 135 -6.77 14.92 6.15
N ARG A 136 -6.95 14.68 7.45
CA ARG A 136 -6.34 15.53 8.50
C ARG A 136 -4.82 15.41 8.50
N ALA A 137 -4.29 14.22 8.27
CA ALA A 137 -2.86 14.00 8.20
C ALA A 137 -2.24 14.70 6.99
N LYS A 138 -2.88 14.69 5.81
CA LYS A 138 -2.42 15.45 4.63
C LYS A 138 -2.25 16.92 4.97
N LYS A 139 -3.25 17.51 5.65
CA LYS A 139 -3.21 18.91 6.08
C LYS A 139 -2.11 19.17 7.11
N LYS A 140 -2.05 18.34 8.16
CA LYS A 140 -1.03 18.45 9.21
C LYS A 140 0.39 18.36 8.63
N TYR A 141 0.65 17.33 7.83
CA TYR A 141 1.94 17.11 7.17
C TYR A 141 2.33 18.30 6.29
N SER A 142 1.37 18.83 5.54
CA SER A 142 1.58 19.98 4.66
C SER A 142 1.96 21.24 5.42
N THR A 143 1.23 21.55 6.50
CA THR A 143 1.51 22.70 7.36
C THR A 143 2.87 22.59 8.04
N ASP A 144 3.21 21.40 8.52
CA ASP A 144 4.42 21.20 9.34
C ASP A 144 5.69 21.10 8.48
N TRP A 145 5.61 20.55 7.26
CA TRP A 145 6.80 20.14 6.49
C TRP A 145 6.90 20.68 5.06
N LEU A 146 5.81 21.12 4.42
CA LEU A 146 5.81 21.38 2.96
C LEU A 146 5.81 22.85 2.53
N LEU A 147 5.68 23.83 3.43
CA LEU A 147 5.80 25.27 3.15
C LEU A 147 5.12 25.76 1.83
N GLY A 148 4.00 25.14 1.42
CA GLY A 148 3.26 25.46 0.19
C GLY A 148 3.49 24.55 -1.03
N GLU A 149 4.19 23.42 -0.89
CA GLU A 149 4.27 22.36 -1.92
C GLU A 149 3.14 21.31 -1.83
N ASP A 150 2.11 21.57 -1.03
CA ASP A 150 1.02 20.65 -0.72
C ASP A 150 0.21 20.26 -1.96
N GLU A 151 -0.15 21.24 -2.81
CA GLU A 151 -0.85 20.96 -4.06
C GLU A 151 -0.01 20.11 -5.02
N ARG A 152 1.31 20.24 -5.01
CA ARG A 152 2.20 19.47 -5.89
C ARG A 152 2.27 18.00 -5.48
N LEU A 153 2.34 17.75 -4.17
CA LEU A 153 2.66 16.43 -3.62
C LEU A 153 1.40 15.62 -3.24
N PHE A 154 0.36 16.28 -2.74
CA PHE A 154 -0.82 15.61 -2.19
C PHE A 154 -2.06 15.61 -3.10
N LEU A 155 -2.07 16.42 -4.18
CA LEU A 155 -3.19 16.44 -5.13
C LEU A 155 -3.33 15.13 -5.90
N LYS A 156 -2.22 14.39 -6.09
CA LYS A 156 -2.20 13.13 -6.82
C LYS A 156 -2.22 11.90 -5.91
N ILE A 157 -2.53 12.09 -4.63
CA ILE A 157 -2.66 11.01 -3.66
C ILE A 157 -4.13 10.78 -3.35
N ASP A 158 -4.62 9.64 -3.83
CA ASP A 158 -6.00 9.18 -3.64
C ASP A 158 -6.08 8.12 -2.54
N PHE A 159 -7.22 8.07 -1.85
CA PHE A 159 -7.52 7.10 -0.81
C PHE A 159 -8.75 6.28 -1.19
N ASP A 160 -8.58 4.97 -1.32
CA ASP A 160 -9.66 4.03 -1.59
C ASP A 160 -9.70 2.93 -0.54
N LYS A 161 -10.90 2.65 -0.01
CA LYS A 161 -11.13 1.45 0.80
C LYS A 161 -11.30 0.24 -0.12
N THR A 162 -10.62 -0.85 0.20
CA THR A 162 -10.70 -2.10 -0.55
C THR A 162 -11.94 -2.91 -0.15
N ASP A 163 -12.60 -3.56 -1.11
CA ASP A 163 -13.68 -4.50 -0.82
C ASP A 163 -13.14 -5.70 -0.03
N LYS A 164 -13.84 -6.11 1.01
CA LYS A 164 -13.47 -7.30 1.80
C LYS A 164 -14.03 -8.55 1.15
N ILE A 165 -13.17 -9.54 0.91
CA ILE A 165 -13.59 -10.93 0.78
C ILE A 165 -13.69 -11.46 2.21
N VAL A 166 -14.90 -11.83 2.62
CA VAL A 166 -15.11 -12.46 3.92
C VAL A 166 -14.55 -13.88 3.85
N VAL A 167 -13.44 -14.10 4.55
CA VAL A 167 -12.91 -15.44 4.79
C VAL A 167 -13.17 -15.75 6.26
N GLU A 168 -14.15 -16.61 6.54
CA GLU A 168 -14.44 -17.07 7.90
C GLU A 168 -13.42 -18.15 8.29
N TYR A 169 -12.62 -17.86 9.32
CA TYR A 169 -11.72 -18.84 9.92
C TYR A 169 -12.32 -19.37 11.20
N ASN A 170 -12.42 -20.68 11.32
CA ASN A 170 -12.68 -21.31 12.60
C ASN A 170 -11.35 -21.47 13.34
N LEU A 171 -11.12 -20.60 14.34
CA LEU A 171 -9.87 -20.52 15.10
C LEU A 171 -9.58 -21.80 15.90
N GLU A 172 -10.61 -22.50 16.39
CA GLU A 172 -10.49 -23.78 17.09
C GLU A 172 -9.93 -24.88 16.17
N LYS A 173 -10.49 -24.99 14.96
CA LYS A 173 -10.11 -26.01 13.98
C LYS A 173 -8.69 -25.84 13.45
N ILE A 174 -8.19 -24.61 13.40
CA ILE A 174 -6.83 -24.30 12.95
C ILE A 174 -5.82 -24.23 14.11
N GLY A 175 -6.25 -24.53 15.34
CA GLY A 175 -5.38 -24.59 16.52
C GLY A 175 -4.81 -23.23 16.94
N MET A 176 -5.55 -22.15 16.69
CA MET A 176 -5.15 -20.77 16.98
C MET A 176 -5.97 -20.11 18.08
N GLU A 177 -6.86 -20.85 18.74
CA GLU A 177 -7.44 -20.40 20.01
C GLU A 177 -6.38 -20.40 21.12
N GLN A 178 -5.90 -19.20 21.44
CA GLN A 178 -5.19 -18.80 22.65
C GLN A 178 -4.01 -19.69 23.10
N ARG A 179 -2.79 -19.18 22.87
CA ARG A 179 -1.63 -19.43 23.73
C ARG A 179 -1.13 -18.11 24.29
#